data_AF-A0A359H4I9-F1
#
_entry.id   AF-A0A359H4I9-F1
#
_cell.length_a   1.000
_cell.length_b   1.000
_cell.length_c   1.000
_cell.angle_alpha   90.00
_cell.angle_beta   90.00
_cell.angle_gamma   90.00
#
_symmetry.space_group_name_H-M   'P 1'
#
loop_
_entity.id
_entity.type
_entity.pdbx_description
1 polymer ?
#
loop_
_entity_poly.entity_id
_entity_poly.type
_entity_poly.pdbx_seq_one_letter_code
_entity_poly.pdbx_strand_id
1 'polypeptide(L)'
;MVKTNQITDLAANDVTLNGLMTECFGEIREYGFYYGIDAQTNEKIVVGKNEFVAMPFKTTLTDLIPGKYYYKAFATNATGTGYGPIDEFTIRKANDDSIIINLDGKELTFDVQPITDKGYTLVPQRTIFEGLQANVKWDEKTQTVTANKGAFTVNLVIGGNAYINGVLTPLDVPARIVDGRTLIPLRFVSEAMNCKVDWVAAAHTIIINSDQVLQIK
;
A
#
# COMPACT_ATOMS: atom_id res chain seq x y z
N MET A 1 16.76 -5.09 23.25
CA MET A 1 15.42 -5.03 22.66
C MET A 1 15.44 -5.69 21.30
N VAL A 2 14.31 -6.27 20.88
CA VAL A 2 14.11 -6.88 19.57
C VAL A 2 13.10 -6.02 18.81
N LYS A 3 13.32 -5.81 17.52
CA LYS A 3 12.39 -5.12 16.63
C LYS A 3 11.83 -6.10 15.62
N THR A 4 10.52 -6.02 15.43
CA THR A 4 9.83 -6.59 14.27
C THR A 4 9.92 -5.56 13.17
N ASN A 5 10.54 -5.91 12.05
CA ASN A 5 10.64 -5.05 10.88
C ASN A 5 9.62 -5.51 9.84
N GLN A 6 9.31 -4.60 8.92
CA GLN A 6 8.40 -4.85 7.80
C GLN A 6 8.83 -6.09 7.00
N ILE A 7 7.84 -6.86 6.55
CA ILE A 7 8.05 -8.00 5.67
C ILE A 7 8.73 -7.60 4.35
N THR A 8 9.37 -8.57 3.71
CA THR A 8 9.87 -8.47 2.33
C THR A 8 9.45 -9.71 1.54
N ASP A 9 9.64 -9.68 0.22
CA ASP A 9 9.44 -10.84 -0.66
C ASP A 9 8.04 -11.49 -0.54
N LEU A 10 7.00 -10.69 -0.31
CA LEU A 10 5.63 -11.18 -0.26
C LEU A 10 5.22 -11.69 -1.65
N ALA A 11 4.90 -12.98 -1.71
CA ALA A 11 4.48 -13.71 -2.89
C ALA A 11 3.05 -14.27 -2.69
N ALA A 12 2.59 -15.11 -3.62
CA ALA A 12 1.23 -15.65 -3.62
C ALA A 12 0.90 -16.53 -2.40
N ASN A 13 1.92 -17.15 -1.79
CA ASN A 13 1.79 -18.07 -0.65
C ASN A 13 3.01 -18.02 0.29
N ASP A 14 3.98 -17.14 0.03
CA ASP A 14 5.22 -17.08 0.78
C ASP A 14 5.52 -15.63 1.20
N VAL A 15 6.25 -15.44 2.30
CA VAL A 15 6.71 -14.11 2.75
C VAL A 15 7.97 -14.20 3.60
N THR A 16 8.86 -13.21 3.47
CA THR A 16 10.03 -13.08 4.34
C THR A 16 9.73 -12.17 5.53
N LEU A 17 9.87 -12.71 6.75
CA LEU A 17 9.80 -11.95 7.99
C LEU A 17 11.17 -11.40 8.35
N ASN A 18 11.23 -10.13 8.76
CA ASN A 18 12.47 -9.45 9.10
C ASN A 18 12.48 -9.00 10.57
N GLY A 19 13.60 -9.24 11.24
CA GLY A 19 13.81 -8.91 12.65
C GLY A 19 15.16 -8.26 12.85
N LEU A 20 15.26 -7.43 13.88
CA LEU A 20 16.52 -6.81 14.26
C LEU A 20 16.70 -6.89 15.77
N MET A 21 17.82 -7.45 16.19
CA MET A 21 18.27 -7.31 17.57
C MET A 21 18.99 -5.98 17.71
N THR A 22 18.56 -5.12 18.64
CA THR A 22 19.20 -3.82 18.85
C THR A 22 20.05 -3.78 20.11
N GLU A 23 19.64 -4.48 21.17
CA GLU A 23 20.32 -4.42 22.48
C GLU A 23 20.08 -5.70 23.28
N CYS A 24 20.92 -6.72 23.11
CA CYS A 24 20.81 -7.94 23.88
C CYS A 24 21.86 -7.94 24.98
N PHE A 25 21.44 -7.79 26.24
CA PHE A 25 22.34 -7.92 27.39
C PHE A 25 22.50 -9.41 27.73
N GLY A 26 23.60 -10.01 27.28
CA GLY A 26 23.95 -11.42 27.53
C GLY A 26 23.77 -12.36 26.32
N GLU A 27 24.15 -13.61 26.51
CA GLU A 27 24.09 -14.67 25.48
C GLU A 27 22.63 -14.94 25.05
N ILE A 28 22.38 -14.93 23.74
CA ILE A 28 21.08 -15.27 23.17
C ILE A 28 20.98 -16.78 23.04
N ARG A 29 20.00 -17.37 23.75
CA ARG A 29 19.71 -18.80 23.69
C ARG A 29 18.94 -19.18 22.42
N GLU A 30 17.98 -18.35 22.04
CA GLU A 30 17.21 -18.53 20.81
C GLU A 30 16.55 -17.22 20.38
N TYR A 31 16.28 -17.11 19.08
CA TYR A 31 15.56 -15.98 18.50
C TYR A 31 14.82 -16.43 17.24
N GLY A 32 13.82 -15.64 16.85
CA GLY A 32 13.03 -15.90 15.66
C GLY A 32 11.73 -15.12 15.68
N PHE A 33 10.64 -15.76 15.24
CA PHE A 33 9.34 -15.11 15.13
C PHE A 33 8.23 -15.95 15.75
N TYR A 34 7.24 -15.26 16.26
CA TYR A 34 5.91 -15.81 16.45
C TYR A 34 5.01 -15.30 15.32
N TYR A 35 4.09 -16.12 14.83
CA TYR A 35 3.14 -15.74 13.79
C TYR A 35 1.79 -16.46 13.95
N GLY A 36 0.77 -16.03 13.22
CA GLY A 36 -0.55 -16.66 13.22
C GLY A 36 -1.61 -15.87 12.47
N ILE A 37 -2.83 -16.38 12.45
CA ILE A 37 -4.00 -15.71 11.82
C ILE A 37 -4.70 -14.70 12.74
N ASP A 38 -4.17 -14.51 13.93
CA ASP A 38 -4.62 -13.53 14.91
C ASP A 38 -3.41 -12.92 15.66
N ALA A 39 -3.67 -11.84 16.39
CA ALA A 39 -2.66 -11.12 17.14
C ALA A 39 -2.03 -11.91 18.31
N GLN A 40 -2.54 -13.10 18.67
CA GLN A 40 -1.91 -13.95 19.69
C GLN A 40 -0.63 -14.59 19.17
N THR A 41 -0.50 -14.77 17.85
CA THR A 41 0.71 -15.28 17.19
C THR A 41 1.16 -16.63 17.78
N ASN A 42 0.30 -17.64 17.71
CA ASN A 42 0.49 -18.90 18.44
C ASN A 42 1.57 -19.82 17.85
N GLU A 43 1.93 -19.63 16.58
CA GLU A 43 2.97 -20.42 15.91
C GLU A 43 4.36 -19.83 16.16
N LYS A 44 5.37 -20.67 16.38
CA LYS A 44 6.74 -20.25 16.69
C LYS A 44 7.72 -20.81 15.67
N ILE A 45 8.58 -19.95 15.14
CA ILE A 45 9.73 -20.33 14.32
C ILE A 45 11.02 -19.84 14.95
N VAL A 46 11.96 -20.75 15.19
CA VAL A 46 13.30 -20.43 15.70
C VAL A 46 14.24 -20.29 14.52
N VAL A 47 14.86 -19.12 14.38
CA VAL A 47 15.78 -18.79 13.29
C VAL A 47 17.22 -19.15 13.66
N GLY A 48 17.61 -18.95 14.91
CA GLY A 48 18.94 -19.30 15.38
C GLY A 48 19.02 -19.41 16.91
N LYS A 49 20.20 -19.85 17.38
CA LYS A 49 20.50 -20.15 18.79
C LYS A 49 21.95 -19.82 19.10
N ASN A 50 22.25 -19.60 20.38
CA ASN A 50 23.60 -19.44 20.94
C ASN A 50 24.44 -18.35 20.24
N GLU A 51 23.82 -17.18 20.02
CA GLU A 51 24.46 -16.04 19.36
C GLU A 51 24.90 -14.99 20.39
N PHE A 52 26.04 -14.35 20.13
CA PHE A 52 26.64 -13.35 21.03
C PHE A 52 26.52 -11.92 20.53
N VAL A 53 26.05 -11.70 19.30
CA VAL A 53 26.06 -10.38 18.66
C VAL A 53 24.67 -10.04 18.10
N ALA A 54 24.26 -8.80 18.34
CA ALA A 54 23.07 -8.21 17.73
C ALA A 54 23.21 -8.18 16.21
N MET A 55 22.30 -8.84 15.51
CA MET A 55 22.29 -8.90 14.04
C MET A 55 20.85 -8.83 13.50
N PRO A 56 20.67 -8.38 12.26
CA PRO A 56 19.44 -8.63 11.53
C PRO A 56 19.26 -10.15 11.36
N PHE A 57 18.03 -10.62 11.45
CA PHE A 57 17.67 -12.00 11.16
C PHE A 57 16.37 -12.07 10.39
N LYS A 58 16.21 -13.12 9.60
CA LYS A 58 15.04 -13.30 8.74
C LYS A 58 14.70 -14.78 8.57
N THR A 59 13.44 -15.04 8.22
CA THR A 59 12.99 -16.37 7.80
C THR A 59 11.85 -16.23 6.80
N THR A 60 11.66 -17.25 5.97
CA THR A 60 10.58 -17.29 4.98
C THR A 60 9.49 -18.23 5.47
N LEU A 61 8.27 -17.72 5.56
CA LEU A 61 7.08 -18.55 5.70
C LEU A 61 6.67 -19.02 4.30
N THR A 62 6.26 -20.28 4.20
CA THR A 62 5.86 -20.91 2.93
C THR A 62 4.51 -21.61 3.09
N ASP A 63 3.88 -21.96 1.97
CA ASP A 63 2.62 -22.71 1.94
C ASP A 63 1.47 -22.00 2.68
N LEU A 64 1.50 -20.68 2.73
CA LEU A 64 0.45 -19.88 3.33
C LEU A 64 -0.79 -19.87 2.45
N ILE A 65 -1.95 -19.90 3.09
CA ILE A 65 -3.25 -19.80 2.42
C ILE A 65 -3.72 -18.35 2.43
N PRO A 66 -4.60 -17.95 1.50
CA PRO A 66 -5.16 -16.60 1.49
C PRO A 66 -5.78 -16.22 2.83
N GLY A 67 -5.38 -15.08 3.38
CA GLY A 67 -5.78 -14.66 4.71
C GLY A 67 -4.86 -13.58 5.30
N LYS A 68 -5.34 -12.99 6.39
CA LYS A 68 -4.56 -12.02 7.17
C LYS A 68 -3.74 -12.76 8.23
N TYR A 69 -2.48 -12.37 8.35
CA TYR A 69 -1.52 -12.93 9.29
C TYR A 69 -0.90 -11.82 10.14
N TYR A 70 -0.51 -12.19 11.34
CA TYR A 70 0.17 -11.36 12.32
C TYR A 70 1.50 -12.03 12.68
N TYR A 71 2.51 -11.23 12.98
CA TYR A 71 3.81 -11.73 13.40
C TYR A 71 4.51 -10.77 14.36
N LYS A 72 5.43 -11.30 15.16
CA LYS A 72 6.34 -10.53 16.01
C LYS A 72 7.68 -11.23 16.16
N ALA A 73 8.76 -10.47 16.16
CA ALA A 73 10.09 -10.96 16.43
C ALA A 73 10.29 -11.23 17.94
N PHE A 74 11.08 -12.25 18.29
CA PHE A 74 11.47 -12.53 19.67
C PHE A 74 12.96 -12.88 19.80
N ALA A 75 13.51 -12.67 21.00
CA ALA A 75 14.80 -13.21 21.40
C ALA A 75 14.78 -13.55 22.90
N THR A 76 15.40 -14.66 23.27
CA THR A 76 15.43 -15.18 24.64
C THR A 76 16.86 -15.28 25.12
N ASN A 77 17.15 -14.74 26.31
CA ASN A 77 18.42 -14.90 27.02
C ASN A 77 18.18 -15.56 28.38
N ALA A 78 19.15 -15.49 29.30
CA ALA A 78 19.00 -16.03 30.66
C ALA A 78 17.97 -15.27 31.53
N THR A 79 17.68 -14.00 31.23
CA THR A 79 16.73 -13.18 32.01
C THR A 79 15.29 -13.26 31.53
N GLY A 80 15.06 -13.62 30.26
CA GLY A 80 13.72 -13.84 29.73
C GLY A 80 13.65 -13.68 28.21
N THR A 81 12.42 -13.51 27.71
CA THR A 81 12.15 -13.29 26.29
C THR A 81 11.72 -11.84 26.06
N GLY A 82 12.44 -11.15 25.18
CA GLY A 82 12.04 -9.86 24.63
C GLY A 82 11.24 -10.05 23.34
N TYR A 83 10.23 -9.21 23.14
CA TYR A 83 9.38 -9.21 21.95
C TYR A 83 9.44 -7.85 21.24
N GLY A 84 9.44 -7.88 19.91
CA GLY A 84 9.14 -6.71 19.08
C GLY A 84 7.63 -6.43 19.03
N PRO A 85 7.23 -5.29 18.44
CA PRO A 85 5.82 -5.00 18.19
C PRO A 85 5.19 -6.05 17.27
N ILE A 86 3.88 -6.23 17.35
CA ILE A 86 3.13 -7.03 16.37
C ILE A 86 2.99 -6.22 15.09
N ASP A 87 3.20 -6.90 13.96
CA ASP A 87 2.99 -6.38 12.62
C ASP A 87 2.13 -7.40 11.84
N GLU A 88 1.60 -7.02 10.68
CA GLU A 88 0.64 -7.81 9.93
C GLU A 88 0.90 -7.81 8.42
N PHE A 89 0.46 -8.87 7.75
CA PHE A 89 0.47 -8.97 6.29
C PHE A 89 -0.74 -9.78 5.81
N THR A 90 -1.05 -9.69 4.52
CA THR A 90 -2.16 -10.45 3.92
C THR A 90 -1.66 -11.25 2.73
N ILE A 91 -1.95 -12.54 2.73
CA ILE A 91 -1.82 -13.41 1.57
C ILE A 91 -3.11 -13.27 0.78
N ARG A 92 -2.99 -12.83 -0.47
CA ARG A 92 -4.14 -12.58 -1.34
C ARG A 92 -4.59 -13.88 -1.99
N LYS A 93 -5.86 -13.93 -2.39
CA LYS A 93 -6.36 -15.07 -3.17
C LYS A 93 -5.66 -15.08 -4.54
N ALA A 94 -5.37 -16.28 -5.06
CA ALA A 94 -4.86 -16.40 -6.43
C ALA A 94 -5.83 -15.74 -7.44
N ASN A 95 -5.27 -14.97 -8.39
CA ASN A 95 -5.99 -14.15 -9.37
C ASN A 95 -6.86 -13.03 -8.77
N ASP A 96 -6.54 -12.58 -7.55
CA ASP A 96 -7.12 -11.36 -7.00
C ASP A 96 -6.39 -10.12 -7.55
N ASP A 97 -6.92 -9.59 -8.65
CA ASP A 97 -6.41 -8.40 -9.32
C ASP A 97 -6.95 -7.10 -8.72
N SER A 98 -7.63 -7.15 -7.56
CA SER A 98 -8.18 -5.94 -6.95
C SER A 98 -7.07 -5.01 -6.47
N ILE A 99 -7.19 -3.74 -6.83
CA ILE A 99 -6.20 -2.72 -6.53
C ILE A 99 -6.61 -2.01 -5.24
N ILE A 100 -5.73 -2.05 -4.25
CA ILE A 100 -5.86 -1.28 -3.02
C ILE A 100 -5.26 0.10 -3.26
N ILE A 101 -5.91 1.15 -2.77
CA ILE A 101 -5.37 2.51 -2.81
C ILE A 101 -5.25 3.03 -1.39
N ASN A 102 -4.02 3.32 -0.97
CA ASN A 102 -3.70 4.00 0.27
C ASN A 102 -3.41 5.47 -0.05
N LEU A 103 -4.12 6.37 0.60
CA LEU A 103 -3.92 7.82 0.51
C LEU A 103 -3.47 8.34 1.87
N ASP A 104 -2.25 8.87 1.93
CA ASP A 104 -1.65 9.46 3.14
C ASP A 104 -1.74 8.54 4.37
N GLY A 105 -1.48 7.24 4.17
CA GLY A 105 -1.54 6.21 5.20
C GLY A 105 -2.93 5.58 5.40
N LYS A 106 -3.98 6.12 4.78
CA LYS A 106 -5.35 5.62 4.91
C LYS A 106 -5.80 4.85 3.67
N GLU A 107 -6.24 3.61 3.87
CA GLU A 107 -6.88 2.83 2.79
C GLU A 107 -8.22 3.45 2.38
N LEU A 108 -8.41 3.62 1.08
CA LEU A 108 -9.64 4.10 0.47
C LEU A 108 -10.52 2.93 0.04
N THR A 109 -11.82 3.07 0.25
CA THR A 109 -12.84 2.12 -0.21
C THR A 109 -13.56 2.69 -1.43
N PHE A 110 -13.91 1.81 -2.36
CA PHE A 110 -14.57 2.17 -3.61
C PHE A 110 -15.82 1.31 -3.82
N ASP A 111 -16.90 1.94 -4.24
CA ASP A 111 -18.11 1.27 -4.69
C ASP A 111 -17.95 0.66 -6.09
N VAL A 112 -17.14 1.30 -6.95
CA VAL A 112 -16.63 0.75 -8.21
C VAL A 112 -15.12 0.60 -8.10
N GLN A 113 -14.62 -0.62 -8.24
CA GLN A 113 -13.19 -0.91 -8.04
C GLN A 113 -12.32 -0.21 -9.10
N PRO A 114 -11.09 0.21 -8.75
CA PRO A 114 -10.10 0.56 -9.76
C PRO A 114 -9.84 -0.62 -10.69
N ILE A 115 -9.48 -0.32 -11.93
CA ILE A 115 -9.28 -1.33 -12.98
C ILE A 115 -8.02 -1.03 -13.78
N THR A 116 -7.40 -2.07 -14.32
CA THR A 116 -6.29 -1.94 -15.25
C THR A 116 -6.81 -1.97 -16.68
N ASP A 117 -6.37 -1.04 -17.51
CA ASP A 117 -6.63 -1.01 -18.95
C ASP A 117 -5.34 -0.71 -19.71
N LYS A 118 -4.92 -1.64 -20.57
CA LYS A 118 -3.68 -1.54 -21.37
C LYS A 118 -2.44 -1.17 -20.55
N GLY A 119 -2.34 -1.67 -19.32
CA GLY A 119 -1.23 -1.39 -18.40
C GLY A 119 -1.36 -0.08 -17.60
N TYR A 120 -2.47 0.65 -17.75
CA TYR A 120 -2.77 1.85 -16.97
C TYR A 120 -3.84 1.56 -15.93
N THR A 121 -3.64 2.04 -14.70
CA THR A 121 -4.67 1.97 -13.66
C THR A 121 -5.63 3.15 -13.80
N LEU A 122 -6.91 2.82 -13.97
CA LEU A 122 -8.03 3.73 -13.99
C LEU A 122 -8.73 3.70 -12.62
N VAL A 123 -8.88 4.87 -12.00
CA VAL A 123 -9.39 5.01 -10.63
C VAL A 123 -10.66 5.86 -10.59
N PRO A 124 -11.64 5.57 -9.71
CA PRO A 124 -12.79 6.45 -9.49
C PRO A 124 -12.33 7.83 -9.01
N GLN A 125 -12.42 8.83 -9.89
CA GLN A 125 -11.79 10.13 -9.69
C GLN A 125 -12.27 10.85 -8.43
N ARG A 126 -13.57 10.72 -8.11
CA ARG A 126 -14.20 11.49 -7.03
C ARG A 126 -13.62 11.09 -5.68
N THR A 127 -13.55 9.79 -5.40
CA THR A 127 -13.03 9.27 -4.14
C THR A 127 -11.59 9.73 -3.90
N ILE A 128 -10.75 9.73 -4.94
CA ILE A 128 -9.36 10.16 -4.81
C ILE A 128 -9.27 11.68 -4.61
N PHE A 129 -9.97 12.47 -5.42
CA PHE A 129 -9.93 13.93 -5.32
C PHE A 129 -10.53 14.44 -4.00
N GLU A 130 -11.66 13.90 -3.55
CA GLU A 130 -12.26 14.27 -2.26
C GLU A 130 -11.39 13.81 -1.09
N GLY A 131 -10.76 12.63 -1.18
CA GLY A 131 -9.75 12.18 -0.22
C GLY A 131 -8.57 13.15 -0.14
N LEU A 132 -8.16 13.70 -1.28
CA LEU A 132 -7.17 14.78 -1.39
C LEU A 132 -7.74 16.16 -1.01
N GLN A 133 -8.95 16.24 -0.45
CA GLN A 133 -9.62 17.48 -0.02
C GLN A 133 -10.01 18.44 -1.15
N ALA A 134 -10.14 17.96 -2.39
CA ALA A 134 -10.67 18.73 -3.50
C ALA A 134 -12.21 18.72 -3.52
N ASN A 135 -12.82 19.83 -3.93
CA ASN A 135 -14.24 19.89 -4.24
C ASN A 135 -14.49 19.40 -5.66
N VAL A 136 -15.33 18.37 -5.83
CA VAL A 136 -15.64 17.77 -7.13
C VAL A 136 -17.07 18.11 -7.55
N LYS A 137 -17.24 18.55 -8.79
CA LYS A 137 -18.51 18.78 -9.46
C LYS A 137 -18.61 17.97 -10.73
N TRP A 138 -19.83 17.55 -11.04
CA TRP A 138 -20.19 16.87 -12.27
C TRP A 138 -21.26 17.67 -12.99
N ASP A 139 -21.04 17.94 -14.27
CA ASP A 139 -22.03 18.53 -15.16
C ASP A 139 -22.54 17.45 -16.12
N GLU A 140 -23.80 17.04 -15.93
CA GLU A 140 -24.45 15.98 -16.71
C GLU A 140 -24.58 16.34 -18.19
N LYS A 141 -24.85 17.62 -18.52
CA LYS A 141 -25.14 18.05 -19.88
C LYS A 141 -23.91 18.01 -20.78
N THR A 142 -22.77 18.39 -20.20
CA THR A 142 -21.48 18.46 -20.90
C THR A 142 -20.59 17.25 -20.62
N GLN A 143 -21.02 16.36 -19.71
CA GLN A 143 -20.22 15.24 -19.21
C GLN A 143 -18.85 15.69 -18.70
N THR A 144 -18.85 16.77 -17.90
CA THR A 144 -17.62 17.39 -17.41
C THR A 144 -17.43 17.15 -15.92
N VAL A 145 -16.25 16.65 -15.55
CA VAL A 145 -15.75 16.66 -14.18
C VAL A 145 -14.96 17.94 -13.96
N THR A 146 -15.31 18.69 -12.92
CA THR A 146 -14.51 19.81 -12.41
C THR A 146 -14.07 19.51 -10.99
N ALA A 147 -12.77 19.53 -10.70
CA ALA A 147 -12.23 19.36 -9.35
C ALA A 147 -11.36 20.56 -8.95
N ASN A 148 -11.51 21.09 -7.73
CA ASN A 148 -10.78 22.26 -7.27
C ASN A 148 -10.19 22.04 -5.86
N LYS A 149 -8.90 22.36 -5.68
CA LYS A 149 -8.22 22.39 -4.38
C LYS A 149 -7.20 23.53 -4.35
N GLY A 150 -7.48 24.60 -3.61
CA GLY A 150 -6.58 25.76 -3.56
C GLY A 150 -6.30 26.31 -4.96
N ALA A 151 -5.04 26.22 -5.42
CA ALA A 151 -4.63 26.65 -6.76
C ALA A 151 -4.81 25.58 -7.85
N PHE A 152 -5.11 24.33 -7.48
CA PHE A 152 -5.27 23.22 -8.43
C PHE A 152 -6.70 23.16 -8.95
N THR A 153 -6.85 23.18 -10.27
CA THR A 153 -8.12 23.06 -10.99
C THR A 153 -8.00 21.99 -12.05
N VAL A 154 -8.91 21.03 -12.04
CA VAL A 154 -9.07 20.01 -13.08
C VAL A 154 -10.36 20.27 -13.83
N ASN A 155 -10.32 20.24 -15.16
CA ASN A 155 -11.50 20.17 -16.01
C ASN A 155 -11.32 19.01 -16.99
N LEU A 156 -12.21 18.02 -16.95
CA LEU A 156 -12.12 16.83 -17.76
C LEU A 156 -13.47 16.52 -18.39
N VAL A 157 -13.50 16.46 -19.73
CA VAL A 157 -14.69 16.08 -20.50
C VAL A 157 -14.57 14.60 -20.87
N ILE A 158 -15.60 13.80 -20.58
CA ILE A 158 -15.58 12.38 -20.95
C ILE A 158 -15.50 12.22 -22.47
N GLY A 159 -14.56 11.39 -22.95
CA GLY A 159 -14.28 11.22 -24.37
C GLY A 159 -13.65 12.45 -25.06
N GLY A 160 -13.32 13.50 -24.30
CA GLY A 160 -12.75 14.75 -24.80
C GLY A 160 -11.41 15.09 -24.15
N ASN A 161 -11.15 16.39 -24.04
CA ASN A 161 -9.91 16.91 -23.48
C ASN A 161 -9.95 16.97 -21.95
N ALA A 162 -8.77 16.88 -21.35
CA ALA A 162 -8.55 17.14 -19.93
C ALA A 162 -7.56 18.30 -19.76
N TYR A 163 -7.77 19.08 -18.71
CA TYR A 163 -6.99 20.28 -18.42
C TYR A 163 -6.62 20.32 -16.93
N ILE A 164 -5.36 20.66 -16.66
CA ILE A 164 -4.84 20.96 -15.32
C ILE A 164 -4.48 22.45 -15.31
N ASN A 165 -5.10 23.23 -14.43
CA ASN A 165 -4.90 24.68 -14.32
C ASN A 165 -5.07 25.42 -15.66
N GLY A 166 -6.01 24.94 -16.50
CA GLY A 166 -6.27 25.50 -17.84
C GLY A 166 -5.32 25.02 -18.94
N VAL A 167 -4.28 24.25 -18.61
CA VAL A 167 -3.34 23.68 -19.58
C VAL A 167 -3.84 22.33 -20.08
N LEU A 168 -3.93 22.15 -21.40
CA LEU A 168 -4.31 20.88 -22.01
C LEU A 168 -3.32 19.79 -21.58
N THR A 169 -3.83 18.75 -20.94
CA THR A 169 -3.04 17.62 -20.44
C THR A 169 -3.64 16.34 -21.00
N PRO A 170 -2.98 15.69 -21.98
CA PRO A 170 -3.47 14.46 -22.57
C PRO A 170 -3.62 13.34 -21.54
N LEU A 171 -4.64 12.50 -21.72
CA LEU A 171 -4.78 11.28 -20.94
C LEU A 171 -4.07 10.13 -21.66
N ASP A 172 -3.27 9.35 -20.92
CA ASP A 172 -2.61 8.16 -21.45
C ASP A 172 -3.62 7.11 -21.97
N VAL A 173 -4.74 6.98 -21.26
CA VAL A 173 -5.92 6.21 -21.68
C VAL A 173 -7.18 7.05 -21.44
N PRO A 174 -8.20 6.98 -22.31
CA PRO A 174 -9.40 7.79 -22.18
C PRO A 174 -10.11 7.60 -20.84
N ALA A 175 -10.63 8.69 -20.27
CA ALA A 175 -11.58 8.60 -19.17
C ALA A 175 -12.84 7.87 -19.61
N ARG A 176 -13.43 7.07 -18.71
CA ARG A 176 -14.64 6.29 -19.00
C ARG A 176 -15.59 6.27 -17.82
N ILE A 177 -16.86 5.97 -18.11
CA ILE A 177 -17.87 5.73 -17.09
C ILE A 177 -18.04 4.22 -16.94
N VAL A 178 -17.85 3.69 -15.74
CA VAL A 178 -18.08 2.28 -15.38
C VAL A 178 -19.03 2.29 -14.19
N ASP A 179 -20.17 1.60 -14.32
CA ASP A 179 -21.20 1.49 -13.26
C ASP A 179 -21.57 2.84 -12.62
N GLY A 180 -21.69 3.89 -13.44
CA GLY A 180 -22.06 5.24 -12.99
C GLY A 180 -20.94 6.01 -12.26
N ARG A 181 -19.70 5.54 -12.35
CA ARG A 181 -18.50 6.23 -11.83
C ARG A 181 -17.56 6.61 -12.97
N THR A 182 -17.07 7.86 -12.93
CA THR A 182 -16.01 8.32 -13.83
C THR A 182 -14.67 7.78 -13.35
N LEU A 183 -14.04 6.99 -14.20
CA LEU A 183 -12.70 6.46 -13.99
C LEU A 183 -11.70 7.18 -14.91
N ILE A 184 -10.58 7.60 -14.34
CA ILE A 184 -9.52 8.34 -15.05
C ILE A 184 -8.14 7.75 -14.72
N PRO A 185 -7.12 7.96 -15.58
CA PRO A 185 -5.78 7.45 -15.31
C PRO A 185 -5.25 8.00 -13.98
N LEU A 186 -4.73 7.11 -13.13
CA LEU A 186 -4.16 7.52 -11.84
C LEU A 186 -3.01 8.53 -12.00
N ARG A 187 -2.20 8.38 -13.06
CA ARG A 187 -1.12 9.34 -13.36
C ARG A 187 -1.64 10.76 -13.52
N PHE A 188 -2.75 10.93 -14.24
CA PHE A 188 -3.37 12.23 -14.41
C PHE A 188 -3.81 12.84 -13.07
N VAL A 189 -4.34 12.02 -12.15
CA VAL A 189 -4.68 12.47 -10.79
C VAL A 189 -3.44 12.94 -10.03
N SER A 190 -2.35 12.16 -10.14
CA SER A 190 -1.06 12.46 -9.51
C SER A 190 -0.47 13.79 -9.99
N GLU A 191 -0.50 14.04 -11.29
CA GLU A 191 -0.05 15.31 -11.89
C GLU A 191 -0.97 16.48 -11.50
N ALA A 192 -2.29 16.26 -11.56
CA ALA A 192 -3.29 17.29 -11.26
C ALA A 192 -3.22 17.81 -9.82
N MET A 193 -2.92 16.92 -8.88
CA MET A 193 -2.89 17.23 -7.45
C MET A 193 -1.48 17.30 -6.88
N ASN A 194 -0.45 17.19 -7.73
CA ASN A 194 0.96 17.24 -7.37
C ASN A 194 1.35 16.28 -6.23
N CYS A 195 0.85 15.04 -6.30
CA CYS A 195 1.13 14.01 -5.30
C CYS A 195 2.02 12.90 -5.87
N LYS A 196 2.81 12.27 -5.02
CA LYS A 196 3.65 11.13 -5.40
C LYS A 196 2.83 9.83 -5.35
N VAL A 197 3.04 8.97 -6.33
CA VAL A 197 2.42 7.64 -6.41
C VAL A 197 3.50 6.56 -6.43
N ASP A 198 3.39 5.59 -5.53
CA ASP A 198 4.25 4.41 -5.46
C ASP A 198 3.40 3.13 -5.61
N TRP A 199 3.90 2.13 -6.33
CA TRP A 199 3.23 0.83 -6.49
C TRP A 199 3.93 -0.25 -5.67
N VAL A 200 3.19 -0.90 -4.79
CA VAL A 200 3.62 -2.06 -4.01
C VAL A 200 3.02 -3.32 -4.63
N ALA A 201 3.78 -3.91 -5.56
CA ALA A 201 3.32 -5.04 -6.38
C ALA A 201 2.84 -6.23 -5.54
N ALA A 202 3.59 -6.60 -4.50
CA ALA A 202 3.24 -7.75 -3.66
C ALA A 202 1.90 -7.59 -2.92
N ALA A 203 1.52 -6.36 -2.57
CA ALA A 203 0.27 -6.07 -1.88
C ALA A 203 -0.87 -5.67 -2.85
N HIS A 204 -0.58 -5.54 -4.15
CA HIS A 204 -1.42 -4.82 -5.12
C HIS A 204 -1.92 -3.47 -4.58
N THR A 205 -1.02 -2.72 -3.94
CA THR A 205 -1.34 -1.45 -3.28
C THR A 205 -0.67 -0.28 -3.99
N ILE A 206 -1.47 0.71 -4.33
CA ILE A 206 -1.02 2.03 -4.76
C ILE A 206 -0.96 2.92 -3.53
N ILE A 207 0.20 3.50 -3.25
CA ILE A 207 0.39 4.48 -2.18
C ILE A 207 0.44 5.87 -2.83
N ILE A 208 -0.47 6.75 -2.41
CA ILE A 208 -0.53 8.15 -2.81
C ILE A 208 -0.10 8.99 -1.60
N ASN A 209 0.98 9.76 -1.76
CA ASN A 209 1.48 10.67 -0.75
C ASN A 209 1.31 12.11 -1.22
N SER A 210 0.44 12.88 -0.56
CA SER A 210 0.13 14.26 -0.92
C SER A 210 1.14 15.28 -0.42
N ASP A 211 1.90 14.96 0.64
CA ASP A 211 2.97 15.81 1.20
C ASP A 211 4.31 15.67 0.46
N GLN A 212 4.46 14.66 -0.39
CA GLN A 212 5.65 14.48 -1.23
C GLN A 212 5.35 14.97 -2.65
N VAL A 213 5.84 16.18 -2.93
CA VAL A 213 5.74 16.82 -4.25
C VAL A 213 6.54 16.02 -5.29
N LEU A 214 5.95 15.82 -6.47
CA LEU A 214 6.68 15.27 -7.62
C LEU A 214 7.87 16.19 -7.94
N GLN A 215 9.09 15.69 -7.78
CA GLN A 215 10.27 16.38 -8.30
C GLN A 215 10.35 16.11 -9.80
N ILE A 216 9.98 17.10 -10.59
CA ILE A 216 10.23 17.06 -12.04
C ILE A 216 11.75 17.16 -12.22
N LYS A 217 12.37 16.11 -12.74
CA LYS A 217 13.75 16.12 -13.21
C LYS A 217 13.85 16.78 -14.58
#